data_AF-A0A432WH72-F1
#
_entry.id   AF-A0A432WH72-F1
#
_cell.length_a   1.000
_cell.length_b   1.000
_cell.length_c   1.000
_cell.angle_alpha   90.00
_cell.angle_beta   90.00
_cell.angle_gamma   90.00
#
_symmetry.space_group_name_H-M   'P 1'
#
loop_
_entity.id
_entity.type
_entity.pdbx_description
1 polymer ?
#
loop_
_entity_poly.entity_id
_entity_poly.type
_entity_poly.pdbx_seq_one_letter_code
_entity_poly.pdbx_strand_id
1 'polypeptide(L)'
;MELPKKLPVRLSKKDREFVLEELHKIDYMTVTQCKGELSREYYRLQAFYAEPHGSYKPRDMEPRDFFVHFRQWNFLSFGYINALIQNDPQSLLNTLYSFNRYNQVIHNSSGYDHGGYAWKALYGYAANDDVYIDFVLPRSLPLSVGRVSCHIVTDCIIALRNPEFHDTAVDSAERFLQNKRSNNDRALVGTMLSILKNDAELFSHNLQESVNNHRRAKWSYSWGLLKLMPILSYGMLAVAKRYLSNDQWAQVELPEHPLWWPEFVAHNEAQGYQPGEHLIEFDGELSFMNDAESMMEIEHKTVEEMRAEYYHQRKEYQQGNRGLEK
;
A
#
# COMPACT_ATOMS: atom_id res chain seq x y z
N MET A 1 -23.70 -17.64 0.92
CA MET A 1 -23.44 -16.25 1.32
C MET A 1 -23.80 -15.34 0.15
N GLU A 2 -24.52 -14.24 0.38
CA GLU A 2 -24.88 -13.28 -0.68
C GLU A 2 -24.50 -11.86 -0.25
N LEU A 3 -23.88 -11.10 -1.15
CA LEU A 3 -23.62 -9.67 -0.93
C LEU A 3 -24.93 -8.88 -0.92
N PRO A 4 -25.06 -7.83 -0.07
CA PRO A 4 -26.21 -6.93 -0.09
C PRO A 4 -26.56 -6.46 -1.51
N LYS A 5 -27.86 -6.34 -1.82
CA LYS A 5 -28.32 -5.91 -3.16
C LYS A 5 -27.81 -4.52 -3.53
N LYS A 6 -27.65 -3.64 -2.55
CA LYS A 6 -27.09 -2.30 -2.72
C LYS A 6 -25.78 -2.23 -1.95
N LEU A 7 -24.69 -1.91 -2.64
CA LEU A 7 -23.41 -1.53 -2.06
C LEU A 7 -23.13 -0.08 -2.48
N PRO A 8 -22.27 0.64 -1.74
CA PRO A 8 -21.92 2.03 -2.06
C PRO A 8 -21.20 2.15 -3.41
N VAL A 9 -20.39 1.15 -3.75
CA VAL A 9 -19.79 0.99 -5.08
C VAL A 9 -20.64 0.09 -5.97
N ARG A 10 -20.71 0.42 -7.27
CA ARG A 10 -21.48 -0.34 -8.25
C ARG A 10 -20.65 -1.51 -8.77
N LEU A 11 -20.95 -2.70 -8.28
CA LEU A 11 -20.34 -3.95 -8.73
C LEU A 11 -21.20 -4.62 -9.81
N SER A 12 -20.56 -5.03 -10.91
CA SER A 12 -21.22 -5.89 -11.91
C SER A 12 -21.54 -7.26 -11.33
N LYS A 13 -22.38 -8.06 -12.01
CA LYS A 13 -22.66 -9.44 -11.61
C LYS A 13 -21.37 -10.26 -11.45
N LYS A 14 -20.47 -10.16 -12.43
CA LYS A 14 -19.17 -10.84 -12.41
C LYS A 14 -18.27 -10.38 -11.26
N ASP A 15 -18.31 -9.08 -10.92
CA ASP A 15 -17.55 -8.56 -9.79
C ASP A 15 -18.10 -9.09 -8.46
N ARG A 16 -19.43 -9.19 -8.33
CA ARG A 16 -20.07 -9.77 -7.15
C ARG A 16 -19.72 -11.25 -6.99
N GLU A 17 -19.75 -12.02 -8.07
CA GLU A 17 -19.32 -13.43 -8.08
C GLU A 17 -17.85 -13.56 -7.67
N PHE A 18 -16.97 -12.75 -8.27
CA PHE A 18 -15.55 -12.71 -7.91
C PHE A 18 -15.34 -12.33 -6.43
N VAL A 19 -16.10 -11.37 -5.90
CA VAL A 19 -16.01 -11.03 -4.48
C VAL A 19 -16.36 -12.24 -3.63
N LEU A 20 -17.47 -12.93 -3.90
CA LEU A 20 -17.84 -14.14 -3.15
C LEU A 20 -16.76 -15.23 -3.25
N GLU A 21 -16.15 -15.43 -4.42
CA GLU A 21 -15.05 -16.38 -4.61
C GLU A 21 -13.81 -16.03 -3.78
N GLU A 22 -13.41 -14.75 -3.74
CA GLU A 22 -12.26 -14.31 -2.95
C GLU A 22 -12.55 -14.35 -1.45
N LEU A 23 -13.76 -14.00 -1.02
CA LEU A 23 -14.15 -14.05 0.39
C LEU A 23 -14.15 -15.49 0.93
N HIS A 24 -14.47 -16.49 0.10
CA HIS A 24 -14.32 -17.89 0.48
C HIS A 24 -12.86 -18.32 0.71
N LYS A 25 -11.87 -17.52 0.29
CA LYS A 25 -10.43 -17.78 0.49
C LYS A 25 -9.83 -17.05 1.70
N ILE A 26 -10.58 -16.12 2.30
CA ILE A 26 -10.04 -15.20 3.32
C ILE A 26 -10.25 -15.73 4.74
N ASP A 27 -10.94 -16.86 4.96
CA ASP A 27 -11.07 -17.42 6.32
C ASP A 27 -12.20 -16.73 7.14
N TYR A 28 -12.31 -15.40 6.98
CA TYR A 28 -13.06 -14.52 7.85
C TYR A 28 -13.78 -13.36 7.12
N MET A 29 -14.97 -13.00 7.62
CA MET A 29 -15.85 -11.96 7.04
C MET A 29 -16.38 -10.95 8.06
N THR A 30 -16.06 -11.15 9.34
CA THR A 30 -16.44 -10.28 10.46
C THR A 30 -15.23 -10.09 11.36
N VAL A 31 -15.23 -9.04 12.19
CA VAL A 31 -14.17 -8.83 13.19
C VAL A 31 -13.99 -10.06 14.09
N THR A 32 -15.09 -10.66 14.56
CA THR A 32 -15.05 -11.86 15.41
C THR A 32 -14.41 -13.06 14.68
N GLN A 33 -14.78 -13.31 13.42
CA GLN A 33 -14.17 -14.38 12.64
C GLN A 33 -12.70 -14.09 12.36
N CYS A 34 -12.34 -12.83 12.09
CA CYS A 34 -10.97 -12.41 11.84
C CYS A 34 -10.10 -12.70 13.07
N LYS A 35 -10.53 -12.28 14.27
CA LYS A 35 -9.87 -12.62 15.53
C LYS A 35 -9.70 -14.14 15.68
N GLY A 36 -10.78 -14.90 15.48
CA GLY A 36 -10.75 -16.37 15.62
C GLY A 36 -9.79 -17.07 14.66
N GLU A 37 -9.71 -16.63 13.41
CA GLU A 37 -8.77 -17.19 12.42
C GLU A 37 -7.33 -16.79 12.70
N LEU A 38 -7.08 -15.55 13.08
CA LEU A 38 -5.74 -15.10 13.46
C LEU A 38 -5.24 -15.82 14.72
N SER A 39 -6.13 -16.12 15.68
CA SER A 39 -5.77 -16.93 16.85
C SER A 39 -5.43 -18.36 16.45
N ARG A 40 -6.22 -18.98 15.55
CA ARG A 40 -5.90 -20.32 15.03
C ARG A 40 -4.55 -20.35 14.33
N GLU A 41 -4.27 -19.35 13.51
CA GLU A 41 -2.99 -19.24 12.82
C GLU A 41 -1.84 -19.02 13.81
N TYR A 42 -2.03 -18.20 14.84
CA TYR A 42 -1.05 -17.98 15.91
C TYR A 42 -0.66 -19.29 16.59
N TYR A 43 -1.64 -20.10 17.02
CA TYR A 43 -1.36 -21.39 17.67
C TYR A 43 -0.73 -22.40 16.69
N ARG A 44 -1.12 -22.38 15.42
CA ARG A 44 -0.51 -23.22 14.37
C ARG A 44 0.97 -22.88 14.19
N LEU A 45 1.30 -21.59 14.13
CA LEU A 45 2.69 -21.14 13.99
C LEU A 45 3.50 -21.40 15.25
N GLN A 46 2.94 -21.18 16.44
CA GLN A 46 3.58 -21.52 17.70
C GLN A 46 3.99 -23.00 17.74
N ALA A 47 3.10 -23.91 17.33
CA ALA A 47 3.42 -25.33 17.21
C ALA A 47 4.52 -25.61 16.16
N PHE A 48 4.48 -24.91 15.02
CA PHE A 48 5.51 -25.03 13.98
C PHE A 48 6.90 -24.60 14.47
N TYR A 49 7.02 -23.51 15.24
CA TYR A 49 8.32 -23.03 15.75
C TYR A 49 8.83 -23.89 16.91
N ALA A 50 7.94 -24.44 17.73
CA ALA A 50 8.29 -25.39 18.80
C ALA A 50 8.79 -26.73 18.25
N GLU A 51 8.17 -27.24 17.18
CA GLU A 51 8.52 -28.53 16.56
C GLU A 51 8.66 -28.39 15.03
N PRO A 52 9.70 -27.70 14.55
CA PRO A 52 9.82 -27.41 13.13
C PRO A 52 10.22 -28.67 12.34
N HIS A 53 9.70 -28.78 11.12
CA HIS A 53 10.12 -29.82 10.19
C HIS A 53 11.46 -29.47 9.52
N GLY A 54 12.35 -30.45 9.36
CA GLY A 54 13.60 -30.31 8.61
C GLY A 54 14.79 -29.86 9.46
N SER A 55 15.59 -28.91 8.95
CA SER A 55 16.87 -28.49 9.55
C SER A 55 16.77 -27.30 10.52
N TYR A 56 15.57 -26.79 10.77
CA TYR A 56 15.35 -25.68 11.70
C TYR A 56 15.44 -26.16 13.16
N LYS A 57 15.99 -25.32 14.05
CA LYS A 57 16.05 -25.62 15.48
C LYS A 57 14.75 -25.17 16.17
N PRO A 58 14.20 -25.97 17.09
CA PRO A 58 13.11 -25.55 17.97
C PRO A 58 13.41 -24.21 18.66
N ARG A 59 12.41 -23.32 18.70
CA ARG A 59 12.44 -22.07 19.45
C ARG A 59 11.03 -21.53 19.70
N ASP A 60 10.90 -20.58 20.61
CA ASP A 60 9.66 -19.83 20.75
C ASP A 60 9.41 -18.96 19.51
N MET A 61 8.14 -18.79 19.16
CA MET A 61 7.71 -17.89 18.10
C MET A 61 7.78 -16.45 18.60
N GLU A 62 8.45 -15.58 17.85
CA GLU A 62 8.47 -14.14 18.13
C GLU A 62 7.27 -13.46 17.44
N PRO A 63 6.75 -12.33 17.96
CA PRO A 63 5.66 -11.58 17.33
C PRO A 63 5.87 -11.30 15.83
N ARG A 64 7.11 -11.05 15.42
CA ARG A 64 7.47 -10.79 14.01
C ARG A 64 7.32 -12.01 13.11
N ASP A 65 7.54 -13.21 13.63
CA ASP A 65 7.33 -14.45 12.87
C ASP A 65 5.88 -14.58 12.42
N PHE A 66 4.93 -14.16 13.27
CA PHE A 66 3.52 -14.15 12.91
C PHE A 66 3.27 -13.29 11.68
N PHE A 67 3.88 -12.10 11.61
CA PHE A 67 3.71 -11.20 10.47
C PHE A 67 4.29 -11.76 9.16
N VAL A 68 5.24 -12.71 9.21
CA VAL A 68 5.81 -13.35 7.99
C VAL A 68 4.74 -14.17 7.30
N HIS A 69 3.87 -14.77 8.10
CA HIS A 69 2.78 -15.61 7.65
C HIS A 69 1.45 -14.85 7.56
N PHE A 70 1.36 -13.67 8.18
CA PHE A 70 0.19 -12.81 8.14
C PHE A 70 -0.06 -12.30 6.72
N ARG A 71 -1.20 -12.70 6.15
CA ARG A 71 -1.64 -12.25 4.84
C ARG A 71 -2.29 -10.87 4.95
N GLN A 72 -1.48 -9.82 5.06
CA GLN A 72 -1.94 -8.43 5.20
C GLN A 72 -2.90 -7.99 4.08
N TRP A 73 -2.73 -8.51 2.87
CA TRP A 73 -3.64 -8.24 1.75
C TRP A 73 -5.03 -8.88 1.91
N ASN A 74 -5.11 -10.02 2.61
CA ASN A 74 -6.39 -10.62 2.96
C ASN A 74 -7.11 -9.76 4.00
N PHE A 75 -6.37 -9.24 4.99
CA PHE A 75 -6.92 -8.31 5.98
C PHE A 75 -7.49 -7.05 5.32
N LEU A 76 -6.72 -6.43 4.41
CA LEU A 76 -7.17 -5.26 3.66
C LEU A 76 -8.41 -5.57 2.80
N SER A 77 -8.42 -6.72 2.13
CA SER A 77 -9.57 -7.18 1.33
C SER A 77 -10.82 -7.39 2.19
N PHE A 78 -10.67 -8.02 3.35
CA PHE A 78 -11.73 -8.18 4.34
C PHE A 78 -12.27 -6.83 4.81
N GLY A 79 -11.40 -5.95 5.31
CA GLY A 79 -11.81 -4.68 5.89
C GLY A 79 -12.51 -3.78 4.85
N TYR A 80 -12.04 -3.77 3.61
CA TYR A 80 -12.70 -3.07 2.51
C TYR A 80 -14.11 -3.59 2.24
N ILE A 81 -14.29 -4.91 2.11
CA ILE A 81 -15.62 -5.47 1.86
C ILE A 81 -16.53 -5.28 3.07
N ASN A 82 -16.02 -5.44 4.29
CA ASN A 82 -16.78 -5.20 5.50
C ASN A 82 -17.28 -3.74 5.54
N ALA A 83 -16.41 -2.76 5.26
CA ALA A 83 -16.78 -1.36 5.17
C ALA A 83 -17.87 -1.11 4.12
N LEU A 84 -17.79 -1.73 2.94
CA LEU A 84 -18.83 -1.62 1.91
C LEU A 84 -20.16 -2.25 2.33
N ILE A 85 -20.13 -3.40 3.00
CA ILE A 85 -21.34 -4.09 3.48
C ILE A 85 -22.04 -3.25 4.56
N GLN A 86 -21.26 -2.69 5.49
CA GLN A 86 -21.77 -1.84 6.57
C GLN A 86 -22.09 -0.41 6.09
N ASN A 87 -21.65 -0.04 4.87
CA ASN A 87 -21.65 1.33 4.37
C ASN A 87 -21.00 2.29 5.37
N ASP A 88 -19.81 1.92 5.86
CA ASP A 88 -19.06 2.64 6.89
C ASP A 88 -17.69 3.10 6.36
N PRO A 89 -17.58 4.36 5.90
CA PRO A 89 -16.32 4.97 5.52
C PRO A 89 -15.22 4.96 6.59
N GLN A 90 -15.59 5.09 7.88
CA GLN A 90 -14.63 5.09 8.98
C GLN A 90 -13.96 3.72 9.09
N SER A 91 -14.74 2.64 8.96
CA SER A 91 -14.19 1.28 8.91
C SER A 91 -13.17 1.10 7.77
N LEU A 92 -13.38 1.71 6.60
CA LEU A 92 -12.37 1.68 5.53
C LEU A 92 -11.11 2.45 5.93
N LEU A 93 -11.24 3.63 6.50
CA LEU A 93 -10.10 4.41 6.98
C LEU A 93 -9.29 3.63 8.04
N ASN A 94 -9.96 3.02 9.01
CA ASN A 94 -9.34 2.19 10.06
C ASN A 94 -8.68 0.93 9.47
N THR A 95 -9.28 0.35 8.41
CA THR A 95 -8.68 -0.78 7.69
C THR A 95 -7.35 -0.37 7.06
N LEU A 96 -7.31 0.78 6.37
CA LEU A 96 -6.11 1.30 5.72
C LEU A 96 -5.02 1.63 6.75
N TYR A 97 -5.41 2.27 7.85
CA TYR A 97 -4.51 2.56 8.99
C TYR A 97 -3.88 1.29 9.55
N SER A 98 -4.69 0.28 9.86
CA SER A 98 -4.23 -1.02 10.38
C SER A 98 -3.33 -1.74 9.38
N PHE A 99 -3.73 -1.75 8.10
CA PHE A 99 -2.94 -2.35 7.03
C PHE A 99 -1.55 -1.74 6.92
N ASN A 100 -1.42 -0.42 7.07
CA ASN A 100 -0.12 0.25 7.04
C ASN A 100 0.82 -0.26 8.14
N ARG A 101 0.32 -0.57 9.34
CA ARG A 101 1.15 -1.11 10.44
C ARG A 101 1.62 -2.51 10.10
N TYR A 102 0.69 -3.36 9.66
CA TYR A 102 1.01 -4.77 9.39
C TYR A 102 1.89 -4.96 8.15
N ASN A 103 1.73 -4.12 7.12
CA ASN A 103 2.49 -4.22 5.88
C ASN A 103 3.98 -3.83 6.01
N GLN A 104 4.41 -3.33 7.17
CA GLN A 104 5.80 -2.90 7.42
C GLN A 104 6.54 -3.66 8.51
N VAL A 105 5.89 -4.58 9.21
CA VAL A 105 6.60 -5.37 10.24
C VAL A 105 7.72 -6.19 9.60
N ILE A 106 7.63 -6.47 8.29
CA ILE A 106 8.64 -7.23 7.56
C ILE A 106 9.08 -6.48 6.31
N HIS A 107 10.39 -6.25 6.26
CA HIS A 107 11.06 -5.78 5.07
C HIS A 107 11.19 -6.92 4.04
N ASN A 108 10.55 -6.76 2.89
CA ASN A 108 10.87 -7.54 1.70
C ASN A 108 11.71 -6.66 0.78
N SER A 109 12.94 -7.08 0.49
CA SER A 109 13.82 -6.36 -0.42
C SER A 109 13.17 -6.27 -1.80
N SER A 110 12.99 -5.03 -2.28
CA SER A 110 12.22 -4.78 -3.51
C SER A 110 13.07 -4.88 -4.79
N GLY A 111 14.41 -5.01 -4.66
CA GLY A 111 15.35 -4.92 -5.77
C GLY A 111 15.46 -3.52 -6.40
N TYR A 112 14.70 -2.56 -5.88
CA TYR A 112 14.76 -1.14 -6.19
C TYR A 112 15.34 -0.38 -5.00
N ASP A 113 15.80 0.84 -5.23
CA ASP A 113 16.09 1.77 -4.14
C ASP A 113 14.76 2.18 -3.46
N HIS A 114 14.78 3.27 -2.70
CA HIS A 114 13.58 3.80 -2.07
C HIS A 114 12.45 4.17 -3.08
N GLY A 115 12.72 4.22 -4.39
CA GLY A 115 11.71 4.34 -5.44
C GLY A 115 10.69 3.19 -5.48
N GLY A 116 10.98 2.06 -4.84
CA GLY A 116 10.01 0.97 -4.62
C GLY A 116 8.90 1.31 -3.62
N TYR A 117 9.05 2.39 -2.83
CA TYR A 117 8.13 2.75 -1.75
C TYR A 117 6.97 3.65 -2.17
N ALA A 118 6.88 4.08 -3.44
CA ALA A 118 5.75 4.86 -3.97
C ALA A 118 4.38 4.30 -3.56
N TRP A 119 4.16 2.99 -3.72
CA TRP A 119 2.87 2.37 -3.43
C TRP A 119 2.57 2.36 -1.94
N LYS A 120 3.58 2.08 -1.10
CA LYS A 120 3.48 2.15 0.36
C LYS A 120 3.12 3.56 0.82
N ALA A 121 3.78 4.58 0.26
CA ALA A 121 3.49 5.97 0.56
C ALA A 121 2.07 6.37 0.14
N LEU A 122 1.60 5.95 -1.04
CA LEU A 122 0.22 6.22 -1.47
C LEU A 122 -0.82 5.50 -0.61
N TYR A 123 -0.54 4.30 -0.07
CA TYR A 123 -1.39 3.68 0.95
C TYR A 123 -1.41 4.50 2.24
N GLY A 124 -0.28 5.08 2.64
CA GLY A 124 -0.18 6.03 3.75
C GLY A 124 -1.05 7.26 3.54
N TYR A 125 -0.95 7.87 2.37
CA TYR A 125 -1.80 9.02 2.03
C TYR A 125 -3.28 8.65 2.01
N ALA A 126 -3.65 7.47 1.49
CA ALA A 126 -5.04 7.01 1.50
C ALA A 126 -5.59 6.79 2.92
N ALA A 127 -4.71 6.52 3.89
CA ALA A 127 -5.03 6.37 5.31
C ALA A 127 -4.85 7.67 6.12
N ASN A 128 -4.48 8.78 5.46
CA ASN A 128 -4.11 10.06 6.07
C ASN A 128 -3.00 9.99 7.13
N ASP A 129 -2.05 9.10 6.92
CA ASP A 129 -1.18 8.60 7.96
C ASP A 129 0.25 9.12 7.77
N ASP A 130 0.46 10.35 8.21
CA ASP A 130 1.70 11.08 7.98
C ASP A 130 2.89 10.44 8.71
N VAL A 131 2.68 9.81 9.88
CA VAL A 131 3.72 9.07 10.62
C VAL A 131 4.27 7.92 9.77
N TYR A 132 3.37 7.13 9.18
CA TYR A 132 3.78 6.04 8.30
C TYR A 132 4.39 6.54 6.99
N ILE A 133 3.91 7.66 6.43
CA ILE A 133 4.53 8.28 5.24
C ILE A 133 5.97 8.70 5.54
N ASP A 134 6.20 9.36 6.67
CA ASP A 134 7.54 9.78 7.12
C ASP A 134 8.43 8.56 7.41
N PHE A 135 7.86 7.46 7.91
CA PHE A 135 8.57 6.21 8.09
C PHE A 135 8.99 5.57 6.75
N VAL A 136 8.09 5.42 5.78
CA VAL A 136 8.41 4.73 4.52
C VAL A 136 9.25 5.57 3.57
N LEU A 137 9.04 6.88 3.56
CA LEU A 137 9.80 7.84 2.76
C LEU A 137 10.24 9.01 3.66
N PRO A 138 11.33 8.89 4.42
CA PRO A 138 11.87 10.02 5.17
C PRO A 138 12.21 11.20 4.27
N ARG A 139 12.01 12.42 4.76
CA ARG A 139 12.29 13.66 3.99
C ARG A 139 13.76 13.80 3.60
N SER A 140 14.66 13.16 4.35
CA SER A 140 16.10 13.17 4.09
C SER A 140 16.53 12.32 2.90
N LEU A 141 15.62 11.56 2.27
CA LEU A 141 15.95 10.77 1.11
C LEU A 141 16.26 11.67 -0.10
N PRO A 142 17.28 11.33 -0.91
CA PRO A 142 17.48 11.96 -2.21
C PRO A 142 16.39 11.51 -3.19
N LEU A 143 16.41 12.06 -4.40
CA LEU A 143 15.65 11.47 -5.50
C LEU A 143 16.17 10.06 -5.84
N SER A 144 15.29 9.24 -6.38
CA SER A 144 15.58 7.87 -6.77
C SER A 144 16.40 7.79 -8.06
N VAL A 145 17.07 6.65 -8.27
CA VAL A 145 18.01 6.43 -9.40
C VAL A 145 17.34 5.73 -10.60
N GLY A 146 16.10 5.27 -10.45
CA GLY A 146 15.36 4.52 -11.48
C GLY A 146 14.49 5.37 -12.41
N ARG A 147 13.95 4.74 -13.47
CA ARG A 147 13.13 5.42 -14.50
C ARG A 147 11.83 4.68 -14.84
N VAL A 148 11.35 3.83 -13.92
CA VAL A 148 10.01 3.21 -14.02
C VAL A 148 9.02 3.98 -13.15
N SER A 149 7.72 3.75 -13.34
CA SER A 149 6.66 4.59 -12.75
C SER A 149 6.75 4.76 -11.23
N CYS A 150 7.13 3.72 -10.47
CA CYS A 150 7.28 3.85 -9.01
C CYS A 150 8.40 4.82 -8.60
N HIS A 151 9.51 4.89 -9.34
CA HIS A 151 10.59 5.85 -9.08
C HIS A 151 10.08 7.28 -9.31
N ILE A 152 9.42 7.51 -10.45
CA ILE A 152 8.90 8.83 -10.79
C ILE A 152 7.83 9.29 -9.79
N VAL A 153 6.92 8.41 -9.39
CA VAL A 153 5.92 8.73 -8.36
C VAL A 153 6.58 9.04 -7.02
N THR A 154 7.62 8.27 -6.64
CA THR A 154 8.40 8.54 -5.42
C THR A 154 9.08 9.90 -5.48
N ASP A 155 9.76 10.21 -6.58
CA ASP A 155 10.44 11.49 -6.80
C ASP A 155 9.45 12.66 -6.71
N CYS A 156 8.25 12.52 -7.29
CA CYS A 156 7.20 13.53 -7.14
C CYS A 156 6.78 13.71 -5.67
N ILE A 157 6.58 12.62 -4.91
CA ILE A 157 6.22 12.71 -3.48
C ILE A 157 7.34 13.38 -2.67
N ILE A 158 8.60 13.05 -2.95
CA ILE A 158 9.76 13.67 -2.30
C ILE A 158 9.81 15.17 -2.63
N ALA A 159 9.67 15.54 -3.90
CA ALA A 159 9.70 16.94 -4.34
C ALA A 159 8.55 17.78 -3.78
N LEU A 160 7.35 17.22 -3.61
CA LEU A 160 6.24 17.90 -2.95
C LEU A 160 6.55 18.21 -1.47
N ARG A 161 7.38 17.39 -0.82
CA ARG A 161 7.79 17.53 0.59
C ARG A 161 9.07 18.34 0.77
N ASN A 162 9.87 18.46 -0.29
CA ASN A 162 11.19 19.06 -0.34
C ASN A 162 11.30 19.91 -1.63
N PRO A 163 10.92 21.19 -1.58
CA PRO A 163 10.81 22.05 -2.77
C PRO A 163 12.11 22.19 -3.58
N GLU A 164 13.27 21.95 -2.99
CA GLU A 164 14.56 21.97 -3.69
C GLU A 164 14.67 20.93 -4.82
N PHE A 165 13.88 19.84 -4.75
CA PHE A 165 13.85 18.81 -5.79
C PHE A 165 12.77 19.04 -6.85
N HIS A 166 11.96 20.09 -6.72
CA HIS A 166 10.79 20.37 -7.55
C HIS A 166 11.10 20.27 -9.06
N ASP A 167 12.01 21.11 -9.55
CA ASP A 167 12.27 21.22 -10.98
C ASP A 167 12.84 19.92 -11.57
N THR A 168 13.63 19.20 -10.79
CA THR A 168 14.21 17.91 -11.21
C THR A 168 13.12 16.84 -11.31
N ALA A 169 12.19 16.79 -10.36
CA ALA A 169 11.08 15.84 -10.40
C ALA A 169 10.10 16.14 -11.54
N VAL A 170 9.79 17.42 -11.79
CA VAL A 170 8.96 17.85 -12.93
C VAL A 170 9.58 17.40 -14.25
N ASP A 171 10.85 17.71 -14.48
CA ASP A 171 11.57 17.33 -15.71
C ASP A 171 11.64 15.80 -15.88
N SER A 172 11.89 15.06 -14.79
CA SER A 172 11.90 13.60 -14.80
C SER A 172 10.53 13.01 -15.20
N ALA A 173 9.44 13.53 -14.61
CA ALA A 173 8.08 13.10 -14.90
C ALA A 173 7.64 13.43 -16.33
N GLU A 174 7.96 14.63 -16.83
CA GLU A 174 7.69 15.01 -18.22
C GLU A 174 8.40 14.10 -19.22
N ARG A 175 9.71 13.86 -19.03
CA ARG A 175 10.48 12.92 -19.86
C ARG A 175 9.91 11.51 -19.78
N PHE A 176 9.45 11.07 -18.61
CA PHE A 176 8.83 9.76 -18.47
C PHE A 176 7.57 9.64 -19.34
N LEU A 177 6.73 10.68 -19.37
CA LEU A 177 5.46 10.74 -20.10
C LEU A 177 5.61 10.94 -21.62
N GLN A 178 6.72 11.52 -22.07
CA GLN A 178 7.08 11.62 -23.50
C GLN A 178 7.36 10.25 -24.14
N ASN A 179 7.75 9.26 -23.35
CA ASN A 179 8.03 7.91 -23.84
C ASN A 179 6.75 7.07 -23.99
N LYS A 180 6.84 5.96 -24.74
CA LYS A 180 5.74 4.98 -24.81
C LYS A 180 5.54 4.33 -23.44
N ARG A 181 4.37 4.57 -22.83
CA ARG A 181 3.98 4.08 -21.50
C ARG A 181 2.61 3.42 -21.54
N SER A 182 2.32 2.57 -20.55
CA SER A 182 0.96 2.06 -20.36
C SER A 182 0.01 3.19 -19.95
N ASN A 183 -1.29 3.05 -20.23
CA ASN A 183 -2.29 4.05 -19.80
C ASN A 183 -2.27 4.23 -18.27
N ASN A 184 -2.07 3.14 -17.52
CA ASN A 184 -1.96 3.19 -16.07
C ASN A 184 -0.74 4.00 -15.61
N ASP A 185 0.44 3.77 -16.20
CA ASP A 185 1.64 4.54 -15.82
C ASP A 185 1.50 6.02 -16.18
N ARG A 186 0.89 6.32 -17.34
CA ARG A 186 0.59 7.70 -17.75
C ARG A 186 -0.33 8.40 -16.76
N ALA A 187 -1.40 7.72 -16.34
CA ALA A 187 -2.35 8.27 -15.40
C ALA A 187 -1.73 8.49 -14.02
N LEU A 188 -0.99 7.51 -13.47
CA LEU A 188 -0.34 7.64 -12.16
C LEU A 188 0.71 8.77 -12.14
N VAL A 189 1.64 8.78 -13.09
CA VAL A 189 2.68 9.82 -13.15
C VAL A 189 2.07 11.17 -13.51
N GLY A 190 1.12 11.21 -14.45
CA GLY A 190 0.40 12.41 -14.82
C GLY A 190 -0.31 13.04 -13.63
N THR A 191 -1.00 12.24 -12.80
CA THR A 191 -1.68 12.74 -11.61
C THR A 191 -0.70 13.43 -10.67
N MET A 192 0.43 12.80 -10.36
CA MET A 192 1.45 13.38 -9.48
C MET A 192 2.10 14.63 -10.08
N LEU A 193 2.36 14.64 -11.39
CA LEU A 193 2.90 15.79 -12.10
C LEU A 193 1.95 16.99 -12.06
N SER A 194 0.64 16.76 -12.19
CA SER A 194 -0.36 17.82 -12.08
C SER A 194 -0.32 18.51 -10.72
N ILE A 195 -0.05 17.76 -9.63
CA ILE A 195 0.08 18.32 -8.28
C ILE A 195 1.31 19.21 -8.19
N LEU A 196 2.48 18.75 -8.68
CA LEU A 196 3.70 19.57 -8.73
C LEU A 196 3.48 20.87 -9.53
N LYS A 197 2.74 20.79 -10.63
CA LYS A 197 2.40 21.94 -11.46
C LYS A 197 1.29 22.82 -10.89
N ASN A 198 0.70 22.45 -9.75
CA ASN A 198 -0.44 23.12 -9.14
C ASN A 198 -1.59 23.33 -10.15
N ASP A 199 -1.96 22.26 -10.86
CA ASP A 199 -2.94 22.25 -11.96
C ASP A 199 -4.07 21.26 -11.65
N ALA A 200 -5.21 21.80 -11.19
CA ALA A 200 -6.37 21.02 -10.78
C ALA A 200 -7.10 20.35 -11.94
N GLU A 201 -7.21 21.02 -13.09
CA GLU A 201 -7.89 20.48 -14.27
C GLU A 201 -7.16 19.23 -14.78
N LEU A 202 -5.85 19.35 -14.95
CA LEU A 202 -5.02 18.23 -15.36
C LEU A 202 -4.96 17.14 -14.28
N PHE A 203 -5.01 17.51 -13.00
CA PHE A 203 -5.10 16.56 -11.89
C PHE A 203 -6.38 15.73 -11.97
N SER A 204 -7.55 16.36 -12.07
CA SER A 204 -8.84 15.69 -12.14
C SER A 204 -8.94 14.76 -13.34
N HIS A 205 -8.46 15.21 -14.52
CA HIS A 205 -8.38 14.37 -15.70
C HIS A 205 -7.52 13.11 -15.47
N ASN A 206 -6.30 13.28 -14.96
CA ASN A 206 -5.38 12.15 -14.75
C ASN A 206 -5.84 11.22 -13.63
N LEU A 207 -6.49 11.75 -12.58
CA LEU A 207 -7.08 10.96 -11.50
C LEU A 207 -8.23 10.10 -12.02
N GLN A 208 -9.13 10.66 -12.84
CA GLN A 208 -10.19 9.90 -13.51
C GLN A 208 -9.59 8.76 -14.35
N GLU A 209 -8.55 9.05 -15.14
CA GLU A 209 -7.88 8.03 -15.94
C GLU A 209 -7.20 6.95 -15.08
N SER A 210 -6.69 7.31 -13.90
CA SER A 210 -6.13 6.34 -12.96
C SER A 210 -7.20 5.35 -12.50
N VAL A 211 -8.39 5.84 -12.16
CA VAL A 211 -9.52 4.98 -11.74
C VAL A 211 -10.05 4.15 -12.92
N ASN A 212 -10.15 4.73 -14.12
CA ASN A 212 -10.58 4.04 -15.35
C ASN A 212 -9.66 2.85 -15.69
N ASN A 213 -8.35 3.03 -15.51
CA ASN A 213 -7.35 2.01 -15.84
C ASN A 213 -7.03 1.07 -14.67
N HIS A 214 -7.48 1.37 -13.45
CA HIS A 214 -7.21 0.59 -12.22
C HIS A 214 -7.42 -0.91 -12.41
N ARG A 215 -8.61 -1.29 -12.90
CA ARG A 215 -8.97 -2.70 -13.08
C ARG A 215 -8.02 -3.43 -14.03
N ARG A 216 -7.43 -2.74 -15.01
CA ARG A 216 -6.58 -3.32 -16.06
C ARG A 216 -5.11 -3.36 -15.67
N ALA A 217 -4.74 -2.74 -14.55
CA ALA A 217 -3.36 -2.70 -14.10
C ALA A 217 -2.90 -4.10 -13.67
N LYS A 218 -1.72 -4.54 -14.16
CA LYS A 218 -1.23 -5.91 -13.91
C LYS A 218 -1.13 -6.23 -12.40
N TRP A 219 -0.72 -5.25 -11.59
CA TRP A 219 -0.52 -5.40 -10.15
C TRP A 219 -1.84 -5.55 -9.37
N SER A 220 -2.95 -5.02 -9.88
CA SER A 220 -4.24 -5.09 -9.17
C SER A 220 -4.88 -6.49 -9.28
N TYR A 221 -4.53 -7.26 -10.31
CA TYR A 221 -5.02 -8.63 -10.48
C TYR A 221 -4.30 -9.66 -9.60
N SER A 222 -3.05 -9.39 -9.22
CA SER A 222 -2.25 -10.33 -8.43
C SER A 222 -2.68 -10.43 -6.96
N TRP A 223 -3.54 -9.53 -6.48
CA TRP A 223 -3.79 -9.34 -5.05
C TRP A 223 -5.30 -9.33 -4.72
N GLY A 224 -6.03 -10.33 -5.20
CA GLY A 224 -7.42 -10.59 -4.83
C GLY A 224 -8.38 -9.43 -5.10
N LEU A 225 -9.00 -8.88 -4.05
CA LEU A 225 -10.03 -7.84 -4.17
C LEU A 225 -9.50 -6.45 -4.49
N LEU A 226 -8.17 -6.24 -4.51
CA LEU A 226 -7.60 -4.94 -4.81
C LEU A 226 -7.99 -4.39 -6.18
N LYS A 227 -8.27 -5.24 -7.19
CA LYS A 227 -8.78 -4.77 -8.48
C LYS A 227 -10.11 -4.01 -8.39
N LEU A 228 -10.82 -4.12 -7.28
CA LEU A 228 -12.08 -3.41 -7.00
C LEU A 228 -11.88 -2.18 -6.11
N MET A 229 -10.70 -1.99 -5.53
CA MET A 229 -10.40 -0.89 -4.61
C MET A 229 -9.34 0.03 -5.22
N PRO A 230 -9.69 1.22 -5.76
CA PRO A 230 -8.77 2.17 -6.35
C PRO A 230 -7.96 2.95 -5.27
N ILE A 231 -7.33 2.22 -4.36
CA ILE A 231 -6.62 2.74 -3.18
C ILE A 231 -5.52 3.75 -3.54
N LEU A 232 -4.77 3.52 -4.62
CA LEU A 232 -3.75 4.45 -5.07
C LEU A 232 -4.35 5.79 -5.49
N SER A 233 -5.54 5.78 -6.09
CA SER A 233 -6.25 6.99 -6.50
C SER A 233 -6.75 7.77 -5.27
N TYR A 234 -7.22 7.11 -4.22
CA TYR A 234 -7.50 7.79 -2.94
C TYR A 234 -6.23 8.40 -2.33
N GLY A 235 -5.11 7.67 -2.39
CA GLY A 235 -3.81 8.20 -1.99
C GLY A 235 -3.41 9.46 -2.74
N MET A 236 -3.52 9.46 -4.07
CA MET A 236 -3.20 10.63 -4.90
C MET A 236 -4.15 11.81 -4.63
N LEU A 237 -5.43 11.57 -4.34
CA LEU A 237 -6.36 12.62 -3.91
C LEU A 237 -5.94 13.23 -2.56
N ALA A 238 -5.54 12.39 -1.62
CA ALA A 238 -5.05 12.85 -0.32
C ALA A 238 -3.69 13.59 -0.41
N VAL A 239 -2.85 13.26 -1.39
CA VAL A 239 -1.67 14.08 -1.75
C VAL A 239 -2.13 15.44 -2.29
N ALA A 240 -3.03 15.47 -3.27
CA ALA A 240 -3.50 16.71 -3.87
C ALA A 240 -4.12 17.66 -2.84
N LYS A 241 -4.91 17.14 -1.88
CA LYS A 241 -5.48 17.92 -0.77
C LYS A 241 -4.42 18.65 0.06
N ARG A 242 -3.25 18.05 0.22
CA ARG A 242 -2.14 18.55 1.05
C ARG A 242 -1.28 19.57 0.31
N TYR A 243 -1.09 19.40 -1.00
CA TYR A 243 -0.06 20.14 -1.74
C TYR A 243 -0.59 21.05 -2.85
N LEU A 244 -1.83 20.88 -3.32
CA LEU A 244 -2.45 21.90 -4.16
C LEU A 244 -2.75 23.14 -3.32
N SER A 245 -2.60 24.31 -3.94
CA SER A 245 -3.13 25.56 -3.37
C SER A 245 -4.64 25.45 -3.15
N ASN A 246 -5.18 26.20 -2.19
CA ASN A 246 -6.62 26.17 -1.88
C ASN A 246 -7.49 26.47 -3.11
N ASP A 247 -7.06 27.41 -3.95
CA ASP A 247 -7.78 27.79 -5.17
C ASP A 247 -7.82 26.63 -6.18
N GLN A 248 -6.73 25.87 -6.29
CA GLN A 248 -6.67 24.70 -7.17
C GLN A 248 -7.45 23.52 -6.57
N TRP A 249 -7.31 23.27 -5.26
CA TRP A 249 -8.09 22.23 -4.59
C TRP A 249 -9.61 22.44 -4.76
N ALA A 250 -10.09 23.68 -4.68
CA ALA A 250 -11.50 24.02 -4.87
C ALA A 250 -12.03 23.70 -6.29
N GLN A 251 -11.15 23.50 -7.27
CA GLN A 251 -11.47 23.15 -8.65
C GLN A 251 -11.35 21.65 -8.94
N VAL A 252 -10.90 20.85 -7.97
CA VAL A 252 -10.74 19.41 -8.16
C VAL A 252 -12.09 18.74 -8.32
N GLU A 253 -12.31 18.16 -9.48
CA GLU A 253 -13.40 17.23 -9.75
C GLU A 253 -13.02 15.80 -9.32
N LEU A 254 -13.95 15.12 -8.64
CA LEU A 254 -13.77 13.74 -8.20
C LEU A 254 -14.11 12.75 -9.32
N PRO A 255 -13.47 11.56 -9.35
CA PRO A 255 -13.76 10.56 -10.36
C PRO A 255 -15.22 10.09 -10.38
N GLU A 256 -15.82 10.07 -11.56
CA GLU A 256 -17.08 9.39 -11.84
C GLU A 256 -16.79 7.96 -12.30
N HIS A 257 -16.80 7.00 -11.37
CA HIS A 257 -16.52 5.61 -11.70
C HIS A 257 -17.25 4.63 -10.77
N PRO A 258 -17.72 3.46 -11.26
CA PRO A 258 -18.40 2.45 -10.44
C PRO A 258 -17.63 1.95 -9.20
N LEU A 259 -16.30 2.03 -9.22
CA LEU A 259 -15.43 1.65 -8.09
C LEU A 259 -15.13 2.81 -7.12
N TRP A 260 -15.46 4.04 -7.49
CA TRP A 260 -15.25 5.19 -6.63
C TRP A 260 -16.33 5.23 -5.55
N TRP A 261 -15.95 5.53 -4.32
CA TRP A 261 -16.83 5.60 -3.16
C TRP A 261 -16.87 7.05 -2.66
N PRO A 262 -17.81 7.88 -3.15
CA PRO A 262 -17.87 9.30 -2.80
C PRO A 262 -17.99 9.56 -1.30
N GLU A 263 -18.75 8.73 -0.58
CA GLU A 263 -18.95 8.87 0.86
C GLU A 263 -17.65 8.66 1.66
N PHE A 264 -16.69 7.88 1.14
CA PHE A 264 -15.36 7.78 1.75
C PHE A 264 -14.56 9.09 1.61
N VAL A 265 -14.65 9.75 0.47
CA VAL A 265 -14.02 11.07 0.27
C VAL A 265 -14.66 12.11 1.18
N ALA A 266 -16.01 12.19 1.17
CA ALA A 266 -16.75 13.14 2.00
C ALA A 266 -16.47 12.94 3.50
N HIS A 267 -16.30 11.69 3.95
CA HIS A 267 -15.91 11.39 5.32
C HIS A 267 -14.52 11.94 5.68
N ASN A 268 -13.53 11.76 4.79
CA ASN A 268 -12.19 12.33 4.97
C ASN A 268 -12.21 13.86 5.00
N GLU A 269 -12.99 14.49 4.11
CA GLU A 269 -13.14 15.96 4.09
C GLU A 269 -13.78 16.48 5.39
N ALA A 270 -14.85 15.84 5.85
CA ALA A 270 -15.59 16.25 7.04
C ALA A 270 -14.73 16.19 8.32
N GLN A 271 -13.82 15.23 8.43
CA GLN A 271 -12.91 15.13 9.57
C GLN A 271 -11.58 15.86 9.35
N GLY A 272 -11.36 16.52 8.21
CA GLY A 272 -10.10 17.22 7.93
C GLY A 272 -8.91 16.29 7.72
N TYR A 273 -9.12 15.14 7.07
CA TYR A 273 -8.09 14.16 6.71
C TYR A 273 -7.23 13.73 7.92
N GLN A 274 -7.88 13.42 9.04
CA GLN A 274 -7.21 12.77 10.17
C GLN A 274 -6.93 11.28 9.87
N PRO A 275 -5.89 10.69 10.46
CA PRO A 275 -5.64 9.26 10.34
C PRO A 275 -6.76 8.43 10.97
N GLY A 276 -6.90 7.20 10.51
CA GLY A 276 -7.77 6.21 11.15
C GLY A 276 -7.20 5.68 12.47
N GLU A 277 -7.91 4.71 13.02
CA GLU A 277 -7.50 3.95 14.20
C GLU A 277 -7.37 2.45 13.87
N HIS A 278 -6.96 1.62 14.82
CA HIS A 278 -6.99 0.17 14.63
C HIS A 278 -8.43 -0.30 14.36
N LEU A 279 -8.62 -1.06 13.27
CA LEU A 279 -9.91 -1.64 12.93
C LEU A 279 -10.33 -2.68 13.97
N ILE A 280 -9.35 -3.39 14.52
CA ILE A 280 -9.53 -4.45 15.51
C ILE A 280 -8.52 -4.20 16.62
N GLU A 281 -9.03 -4.00 17.83
CA GLU A 281 -8.24 -4.09 19.05
C GLU A 281 -8.10 -5.56 19.44
N PHE A 282 -6.87 -6.06 19.41
CA PHE A 282 -6.55 -7.43 19.77
C PHE A 282 -6.25 -7.57 21.26
N ASP A 283 -6.58 -8.73 21.81
CA ASP A 283 -6.45 -9.10 23.21
C ASP A 283 -5.79 -10.48 23.33
N GLY A 284 -5.39 -10.84 24.56
CA GLY A 284 -4.73 -12.12 24.84
C GLY A 284 -3.44 -12.31 24.05
N GLU A 285 -3.28 -13.47 23.44
CA GLU A 285 -2.07 -13.87 22.70
C GLU A 285 -1.83 -13.03 21.44
N LEU A 286 -2.85 -12.38 20.89
CA LEU A 286 -2.73 -11.52 19.71
C LEU A 286 -2.51 -10.04 20.05
N SER A 287 -2.41 -9.67 21.34
CA SER A 287 -2.24 -8.27 21.76
C SER A 287 -1.05 -7.55 21.09
N PHE A 288 0.01 -8.28 20.75
CA PHE A 288 1.17 -7.75 20.02
C PHE A 288 0.80 -7.15 18.65
N MET A 289 -0.35 -7.53 18.06
CA MET A 289 -0.80 -6.96 16.79
C MET A 289 -1.11 -5.46 16.92
N ASN A 290 -1.55 -4.99 18.08
CA ASN A 290 -1.80 -3.56 18.32
C ASN A 290 -0.48 -2.78 18.31
N ASP A 291 0.63 -3.42 18.70
CA ASP A 291 1.95 -2.80 18.78
C ASP A 291 2.78 -2.97 17.50
N ALA A 292 2.15 -3.38 16.37
CA ALA A 292 2.81 -3.57 15.08
C ALA A 292 3.65 -2.35 14.63
N GLU A 293 3.25 -1.14 15.01
CA GLU A 293 4.00 0.09 14.75
C GLU A 293 5.41 0.06 15.36
N SER A 294 5.56 -0.45 16.59
CA SER A 294 6.84 -0.56 17.28
C SER A 294 7.80 -1.59 16.65
N MET A 295 7.27 -2.46 15.80
CA MET A 295 8.00 -3.51 15.09
C MET A 295 8.27 -3.17 13.62
N MET A 296 7.86 -1.99 13.14
CA MET A 296 8.03 -1.62 11.74
C MET A 296 9.52 -1.50 11.39
N GLU A 297 9.90 -2.12 10.27
CA GLU A 297 11.25 -2.04 9.74
C GLU A 297 11.24 -1.75 8.25
N ILE A 298 12.06 -0.76 7.87
CA ILE A 298 12.32 -0.44 6.50
C ILE A 298 13.79 -0.13 6.33
N GLU A 299 14.38 -0.66 5.26
CA GLU A 299 15.77 -0.39 4.93
C GLU A 299 15.83 0.59 3.76
N HIS A 300 16.40 1.76 3.99
CA HIS A 300 16.62 2.77 2.96
C HIS A 300 18.02 2.61 2.37
N LYS A 301 18.22 1.58 1.55
CA LYS A 301 19.48 1.37 0.84
C LYS A 301 19.53 2.20 -0.45
N THR A 302 20.67 2.85 -0.65
CA THR A 302 21.07 3.42 -1.94
C THR A 302 21.39 2.31 -2.95
N VAL A 303 21.40 2.63 -4.25
CA VAL A 303 21.82 1.69 -5.29
C VAL A 303 23.26 1.24 -5.10
N GLU A 304 24.12 2.16 -4.63
CA GLU A 304 25.51 1.90 -4.30
C GLU A 304 25.64 0.87 -3.16
N GLU A 305 24.88 1.03 -2.07
CA GLU A 305 24.86 0.09 -0.94
C GLU A 305 24.35 -1.29 -1.36
N MET A 306 23.25 -1.35 -2.11
CA MET A 306 22.73 -2.63 -2.62
C MET A 306 23.74 -3.35 -3.53
N ARG A 307 24.45 -2.61 -4.38
CA ARG A 307 25.50 -3.19 -5.25
C ARG A 307 26.67 -3.68 -4.42
N ALA A 308 27.13 -2.90 -3.44
CA ALA A 308 28.23 -3.27 -2.56
C ALA A 308 27.92 -4.56 -1.80
N GLU A 309 26.71 -4.67 -1.25
CA GLU A 309 26.22 -5.86 -0.56
C GLU A 309 26.14 -7.08 -1.51
N TYR A 310 25.56 -6.92 -2.70
CA TYR A 310 25.52 -7.99 -3.70
C TYR A 310 26.92 -8.51 -4.05
N TYR A 311 27.88 -7.61 -4.26
CA TYR A 311 29.26 -8.01 -4.55
C TYR A 311 29.94 -8.70 -3.35
N HIS A 312 29.63 -8.28 -2.12
CA HIS A 312 30.10 -8.93 -0.90
C HIS A 312 29.57 -10.35 -0.79
N GLN A 313 28.24 -10.53 -0.84
CA GLN A 313 27.57 -11.83 -0.77
C GLN A 313 28.04 -12.78 -1.87
N ARG A 314 28.24 -12.26 -3.10
CA ARG A 314 28.76 -13.07 -4.21
C ARG A 314 30.20 -13.53 -3.97
N LYS A 315 31.05 -12.69 -3.38
CA LYS A 315 32.43 -13.08 -3.01
C LYS A 315 32.41 -14.15 -1.90
N GLU A 316 31.57 -13.99 -0.88
CA GLU A 316 31.42 -14.98 0.20
C GLU A 316 30.94 -16.33 -0.33
N TYR A 317 29.92 -16.33 -1.19
CA TYR A 317 29.42 -17.55 -1.84
C TYR A 317 30.51 -18.26 -2.65
N GLN A 318 31.30 -17.50 -3.43
CA GLN A 318 32.41 -18.05 -4.20
C GLN A 318 33.56 -18.58 -3.33
N GLN A 319 33.79 -18.00 -2.15
CA GLN A 319 34.80 -18.45 -1.20
C GLN A 319 34.33 -19.66 -0.39
N GLY A 320 33.05 -19.72 0.00
CA GLY A 320 32.44 -20.86 0.68
C GLY A 320 32.44 -22.13 -0.18
N ASN A 321 32.15 -22.01 -1.48
CA ASN A 321 32.19 -23.16 -2.39
C ASN A 321 33.60 -23.67 -2.69
N ARG A 322 34.64 -22.84 -2.59
CA ARG A 322 36.05 -23.29 -2.71
C ARG A 322 36.55 -24.05 -1.47
N GLY A 323 35.84 -23.95 -0.34
CA GLY A 323 36.14 -24.70 0.88
C GLY A 323 35.52 -26.11 0.91
N LEU A 324 34.59 -26.41 0.01
CA LEU A 324 33.91 -27.72 -0.10
C LEU A 324 34.50 -28.62 -1.20
N GLU A 325 35.40 -28.10 -2.02
CA GLU A 325 36.15 -28.84 -3.06
C GLU A 325 37.58 -29.24 -2.61
N LYS A 326 37.93 -29.05 -1.34
CA LYS A 326 39.14 -29.58 -0.69
C LYS A 326 38.76 -30.57 0.38
#